data_AF-A0A7S3BAQ9-F1
#
_entry.id   AF-A0A7S3BAQ9-F1
#
_cell.length_a   1.000
_cell.length_b   1.000
_cell.length_c   1.000
_cell.angle_alpha   90.00
_cell.angle_beta   90.00
_cell.angle_gamma   90.00
#
_symmetry.space_group_name_H-M   'P 1'
#
loop_
_entity.id
_entity.type
_entity.pdbx_description
1 polymer ?
#
loop_
_entity_poly.entity_id
_entity_poly.type
_entity_poly.pdbx_seq_one_letter_code
_entity_poly.pdbx_strand_id
1 'polypeptide(L)'
;YLWARAMLWSRGERLNIEAAPEAEGAEAKTTKVLLMTPFFDLFNHSAAISAGDSHRVVRGAGGELCVRAVATRDYAAGEEVCISYGQHSNRQLLLSYGFVLEAALPAATAKESAKGRSFDCAELSLSLPVASADEVDAQ
;
A
#
# COMPACT_ATOMS: atom_id res chain seq x y z
N TYR A 1 19.97 -12.38 -8.96
CA TYR A 1 18.88 -12.44 -7.96
C TYR A 1 18.28 -11.06 -7.64
N LEU A 2 19.04 -9.96 -7.65
CA LEU A 2 18.53 -8.62 -7.29
C LEU A 2 17.33 -8.18 -8.13
N TRP A 3 17.36 -8.40 -9.45
CA TRP A 3 16.22 -8.14 -10.33
C TRP A 3 14.94 -8.86 -9.88
N ALA A 4 15.03 -10.17 -9.60
CA ALA A 4 13.88 -10.94 -9.15
C ALA A 4 13.32 -10.44 -7.81
N ARG A 5 14.20 -10.02 -6.89
CA ARG A 5 13.78 -9.41 -5.61
C ARG A 5 13.07 -8.07 -5.83
N ALA A 6 13.60 -7.23 -6.72
CA ALA A 6 12.99 -5.95 -7.06
C ALA A 6 11.61 -6.13 -7.71
N MET A 7 11.46 -7.13 -8.59
CA MET A 7 10.17 -7.49 -9.18
C MET A 7 9.18 -7.93 -8.10
N LEU A 8 9.60 -8.82 -7.18
CA LEU A 8 8.73 -9.30 -6.12
C LEU A 8 8.27 -8.18 -5.17
N TRP A 9 9.10 -7.19 -4.89
CA TRP A 9 8.72 -6.06 -4.04
C TRP A 9 7.86 -5.01 -4.74
N SER A 10 8.13 -4.73 -6.02
CA SER A 10 7.43 -3.68 -6.76
C SER A 10 6.12 -4.16 -7.39
N ARG A 11 5.96 -5.47 -7.61
CA ARG A 11 4.80 -6.06 -8.33
C ARG A 11 4.08 -7.17 -7.56
N GLY A 12 4.63 -7.60 -6.42
CA GLY A 12 3.98 -8.59 -5.57
C GLY A 12 2.92 -7.93 -4.68
N GLU A 13 1.73 -8.49 -4.66
CA GLU A 13 0.62 -8.00 -3.84
C GLU A 13 0.55 -8.77 -2.51
N ARG A 14 0.33 -8.06 -1.41
CA ARG A 14 0.21 -8.65 -0.07
C ARG A 14 -1.25 -8.89 0.24
N LEU A 15 -1.68 -10.13 0.10
CA LEU A 15 -3.08 -10.51 0.25
C LEU A 15 -3.33 -11.21 1.58
N ASN A 16 -4.47 -10.86 2.20
CA ASN A 16 -5.06 -11.62 3.29
C ASN A 16 -5.98 -12.67 2.67
N ILE A 17 -5.67 -13.95 2.86
CA ILE A 17 -6.50 -15.07 2.41
C ILE A 17 -7.18 -15.66 3.64
N GLU A 18 -8.50 -15.63 3.63
CA GLU A 18 -9.34 -16.28 4.64
C GLU A 18 -9.57 -17.75 4.25
N ALA A 19 -9.15 -18.65 5.12
CA ALA A 19 -9.52 -20.05 5.05
C ALA A 19 -11.01 -20.22 5.39
N ALA A 20 -11.64 -21.25 4.83
CA ALA A 20 -12.97 -21.63 5.29
C ALA A 20 -12.90 -21.97 6.79
N PRO A 21 -13.88 -21.54 7.61
CA PRO A 21 -13.90 -21.88 9.03
C PRO A 21 -13.96 -23.39 9.20
N GLU A 22 -13.12 -23.93 10.09
CA GLU A 22 -13.00 -25.38 10.32
C GLU A 22 -14.25 -25.98 11.00
N ALA A 23 -15.03 -25.14 11.67
CA ALA A 23 -16.30 -25.50 12.30
C ALA A 23 -17.28 -24.33 12.27
N GLU A 24 -18.57 -24.63 12.37
CA GLU A 24 -19.63 -23.64 12.45
C GLU A 24 -19.46 -22.76 13.70
N GLY A 25 -19.32 -21.45 13.51
CA GLY A 25 -19.03 -20.49 14.58
C GLY A 25 -17.54 -20.29 14.91
N ALA A 26 -16.62 -20.99 14.25
CA ALA A 26 -15.19 -20.73 14.37
C ALA A 26 -14.76 -19.51 13.55
N GLU A 27 -13.80 -18.74 14.07
CA GLU A 27 -13.22 -17.61 13.34
C GLU A 27 -12.38 -18.11 12.15
N ALA A 28 -12.55 -17.48 10.98
CA ALA A 28 -11.80 -17.83 9.79
C ALA A 28 -10.32 -17.47 9.97
N LYS A 29 -9.43 -18.45 9.81
CA LYS A 29 -7.99 -18.21 9.87
C LYS A 29 -7.55 -17.38 8.67
N THR A 30 -7.01 -16.20 8.94
CA THR A 30 -6.43 -15.33 7.91
C THR A 30 -4.94 -15.62 7.74
N THR A 31 -4.52 -15.90 6.51
CA THR A 31 -3.10 -16.08 6.14
C THR A 31 -2.65 -14.93 5.26
N LYS A 32 -1.52 -14.30 5.60
CA LYS A 32 -0.89 -13.27 4.77
C LYS A 32 0.03 -13.93 3.76
N VAL A 33 -0.16 -13.64 2.48
CA VAL A 33 0.69 -14.15 1.40
C VAL A 33 1.18 -13.00 0.52
N LEU A 34 2.37 -13.17 -0.05
CA LEU A 34 2.90 -12.30 -1.10
C LEU A 34 2.85 -13.08 -2.41
N LEU A 35 2.14 -12.58 -3.40
CA LEU A 35 1.98 -13.28 -4.68
C LEU A 35 2.04 -12.34 -5.87
N MET A 36 2.57 -12.87 -6.97
CA MET A 36 2.54 -12.18 -8.26
C MET A 36 1.20 -12.48 -8.93
N THR A 37 0.50 -11.43 -9.34
CA THR A 37 -0.81 -11.54 -10.01
C THR A 37 -0.67 -10.99 -11.43
N PRO A 38 -0.43 -11.85 -12.43
CA PRO A 38 -0.28 -11.40 -13.81
C PRO A 38 -1.48 -10.55 -14.26
N PHE A 39 -1.22 -9.56 -15.11
CA PHE A 39 -2.17 -8.55 -15.59
C PHE A 39 -2.61 -7.53 -14.53
N PHE A 40 -2.88 -7.97 -13.30
CA PHE A 40 -3.22 -7.07 -12.21
C PHE A 40 -2.02 -6.19 -11.81
N ASP A 41 -0.82 -6.76 -11.84
CA ASP A 41 0.42 -6.05 -11.54
C ASP A 41 0.81 -4.98 -12.58
N LEU A 42 0.06 -4.83 -13.68
CA LEU A 42 0.25 -3.77 -14.67
C LEU A 42 -0.37 -2.43 -14.26
N PHE A 43 -1.34 -2.43 -13.35
CA PHE A 43 -1.97 -1.18 -12.89
C PHE A 43 -0.97 -0.31 -12.12
N ASN A 44 -0.91 0.97 -12.45
CA ASN A 44 -0.10 1.95 -11.72
C ASN A 44 -0.79 2.41 -10.42
N HIS A 45 -0.03 3.06 -9.55
CA HIS A 45 -0.53 3.61 -8.29
C HIS A 45 -1.19 4.98 -8.47
N SER A 46 -2.31 5.21 -7.77
CA SER A 46 -2.85 6.54 -7.51
C SER A 46 -3.11 6.76 -6.03
N ALA A 47 -2.59 7.87 -5.47
CA ALA A 47 -2.90 8.32 -4.11
C ALA A 47 -4.32 8.89 -3.96
N ALA A 48 -5.04 9.12 -5.06
CA ALA A 48 -6.45 9.52 -5.01
C ALA A 48 -7.37 8.35 -4.61
N ILE A 49 -6.89 7.10 -4.76
CA ILE A 49 -7.66 5.90 -4.46
C ILE A 49 -7.31 5.39 -3.06
N SER A 50 -8.32 5.20 -2.21
CA SER A 50 -8.09 4.63 -0.87
C SER A 50 -7.65 3.18 -0.97
N ALA A 51 -6.83 2.75 0.00
CA ALA A 51 -6.50 1.35 0.18
C ALA A 51 -7.79 0.53 0.38
N GLY A 52 -7.94 -0.57 -0.38
CA GLY A 52 -9.11 -1.45 -0.34
C GLY A 52 -10.24 -1.10 -1.34
N ASP A 53 -10.25 0.09 -1.94
CA ASP A 53 -11.34 0.49 -2.86
C ASP A 53 -11.17 -0.11 -4.27
N SER A 54 -9.93 -0.26 -4.72
CA SER A 54 -9.60 -0.64 -6.11
C SER A 54 -9.57 -2.14 -6.37
N HIS A 55 -9.38 -2.97 -5.35
CA HIS A 55 -9.29 -4.40 -5.53
C HIS A 55 -9.51 -5.16 -4.21
N ARG A 56 -9.91 -6.42 -4.33
CA ARG A 56 -10.08 -7.33 -3.20
C ARG A 56 -9.90 -8.79 -3.62
N VAL A 57 -9.61 -9.64 -2.64
CA VAL A 57 -9.66 -11.08 -2.81
C VAL A 57 -11.11 -11.55 -2.75
N VAL A 58 -11.50 -12.37 -3.72
CA VAL A 58 -12.83 -12.99 -3.77
C VAL A 58 -12.69 -14.47 -4.14
N ARG A 59 -13.74 -15.24 -3.89
CA ARG A 59 -13.88 -16.56 -4.50
C ARG A 59 -14.68 -16.45 -5.79
N GLY A 60 -14.18 -17.07 -6.85
CA GLY A 60 -14.89 -17.20 -8.12
C GLY A 60 -16.03 -18.21 -8.02
N ALA A 61 -16.78 -18.36 -9.11
CA ALA A 61 -17.93 -19.27 -9.15
C ALA A 61 -17.53 -20.75 -8.95
N GLY A 62 -16.30 -21.12 -9.29
CA GLY A 62 -15.73 -22.45 -9.06
C GLY A 62 -15.05 -22.62 -7.71
N GLY A 63 -15.12 -21.62 -6.83
CA GLY A 63 -14.47 -21.63 -5.50
C GLY A 63 -12.99 -21.25 -5.50
N GLU A 64 -12.42 -20.98 -6.67
CA GLU A 64 -11.04 -20.54 -6.85
C GLU A 64 -10.81 -19.14 -6.27
N LEU A 65 -9.59 -18.89 -5.79
CA LEU A 65 -9.20 -17.59 -5.27
C LEU A 65 -8.90 -16.63 -6.43
N CYS A 66 -9.55 -15.48 -6.43
CA CYS A 66 -9.39 -14.46 -7.46
C CYS A 66 -9.06 -13.10 -6.84
N VAL A 67 -8.15 -12.36 -7.48
CA VAL A 67 -8.02 -10.91 -7.25
C VAL A 67 -8.99 -10.20 -8.18
N ARG A 68 -9.99 -9.53 -7.61
CA ARG A 68 -10.96 -8.74 -8.36
C ARG A 68 -10.57 -7.27 -8.28
N ALA A 69 -10.13 -6.71 -9.40
CA ALA A 69 -10.04 -5.26 -9.58
C ALA A 69 -11.43 -4.67 -9.79
N VAL A 70 -11.68 -3.50 -9.21
CA VAL A 70 -12.96 -2.79 -9.24
C VAL A 70 -12.69 -1.34 -9.61
N ALA A 71 -13.40 -0.85 -10.62
CA ALA A 71 -13.35 0.55 -11.00
C ALA A 71 -13.89 1.40 -9.84
N THR A 72 -13.10 2.38 -9.39
CA THR A 72 -13.49 3.27 -8.28
C THR A 72 -14.30 4.47 -8.73
N ARG A 73 -14.41 4.67 -10.05
CA ARG A 73 -15.15 5.70 -10.76
C ARG A 73 -15.34 5.28 -12.22
N ASP A 74 -16.11 6.06 -12.96
CA ASP A 74 -16.17 5.91 -14.41
C ASP A 74 -14.86 6.39 -15.05
N TYR A 75 -14.40 5.65 -16.05
CA TYR A 75 -13.20 5.96 -16.84
C TYR A 75 -13.60 6.22 -18.29
N ALA A 76 -13.03 7.27 -18.88
CA ALA A 76 -13.20 7.53 -20.31
C ALA A 76 -12.32 6.57 -21.14
N ALA A 77 -12.70 6.33 -22.39
CA ALA A 77 -11.86 5.56 -23.30
C ALA A 77 -10.50 6.24 -23.50
N GLY A 78 -9.41 5.48 -23.35
CA GLY A 78 -8.04 5.99 -23.39
C GLY A 78 -7.53 6.59 -22.08
N GLU A 79 -8.36 6.69 -21.05
CA GLU A 79 -7.92 7.08 -19.71
C GLU A 79 -7.21 5.93 -19.01
N GLU A 80 -6.13 6.24 -18.29
CA GLU A 80 -5.41 5.26 -17.49
C GLU A 80 -6.23 4.83 -16.27
N VAL A 81 -6.33 3.52 -16.07
CA VAL A 81 -6.90 2.94 -14.86
C VAL A 81 -5.77 2.68 -13.87
N CYS A 82 -5.88 3.26 -12.68
CA CYS A 82 -4.93 3.05 -11.59
C CYS A 82 -5.58 2.31 -10.42
N ILE A 83 -4.75 1.75 -9.55
CA ILE A 83 -5.16 1.16 -8.28
C ILE A 83 -4.44 1.85 -7.10
N SER A 84 -4.81 1.48 -5.88
CA SER A 84 -4.04 1.86 -4.69
C SER A 84 -3.08 0.73 -4.33
N TYR A 85 -1.79 1.03 -4.18
CA TYR A 85 -0.79 0.09 -3.62
C TYR A 85 -0.84 0.09 -2.09
N GLY A 86 -1.69 0.92 -1.49
CA GLY A 86 -1.76 1.16 -0.05
C GLY A 86 -1.42 2.60 0.32
N GLN A 87 -1.30 2.84 1.63
CA GLN A 87 -0.91 4.13 2.17
C GLN A 87 0.61 4.20 2.23
N HIS A 88 1.22 4.77 1.19
CA HIS A 88 2.67 4.87 1.07
C HIS A 88 3.16 6.31 1.00
N SER A 89 4.21 6.63 1.77
CA SER A 89 4.95 7.89 1.61
C SER A 89 5.88 7.83 0.40
N ASN A 90 6.36 8.99 -0.07
CA ASN A 90 7.29 9.03 -1.21
C ASN A 90 8.58 8.27 -0.93
N ARG A 91 9.05 8.25 0.33
CA ARG A 91 10.19 7.42 0.76
C ARG A 91 9.91 5.93 0.53
N GLN A 92 8.72 5.46 0.89
CA GLN A 92 8.34 4.05 0.72
C GLN A 92 8.15 3.68 -0.76
N LEU A 93 7.53 4.57 -1.54
CA LEU A 93 7.36 4.41 -2.98
C LEU A 93 8.71 4.31 -3.70
N LEU A 94 9.66 5.19 -3.35
CA LEU A 94 10.98 5.19 -3.96
C LEU A 94 11.75 3.90 -3.66
N LEU A 95 11.76 3.46 -2.40
CA LEU A 95 12.54 2.30 -1.97
C LEU A 95 11.93 0.96 -2.41
N SER A 96 10.60 0.86 -2.51
CA SER A 96 9.92 -0.42 -2.80
C SER A 96 9.45 -0.56 -4.25
N TYR A 97 9.14 0.56 -4.91
CA TYR A 97 8.55 0.58 -6.25
C TYR A 97 9.36 1.38 -7.28
N GLY A 98 10.35 2.17 -6.84
CA GLY A 98 11.28 2.88 -7.73
C GLY A 98 10.73 4.18 -8.32
N PHE A 99 9.69 4.78 -7.74
CA PHE A 99 9.12 6.06 -8.18
C PHE A 99 8.67 6.92 -6.99
N VAL A 100 8.39 8.20 -7.23
CA VAL A 100 7.73 9.11 -6.28
C VAL A 100 6.53 9.76 -6.95
N LEU A 101 5.56 10.18 -6.15
CA LEU A 101 4.48 11.03 -6.63
C LEU A 101 4.94 12.48 -6.58
N GLU A 102 4.64 13.23 -7.64
CA GLU A 102 4.87 14.67 -7.64
C GLU A 102 4.00 15.31 -6.57
N ALA A 103 4.62 16.07 -5.67
CA ALA A 103 3.87 16.95 -4.80
C ALA A 103 3.10 17.92 -5.71
N ALA A 104 1.80 18.07 -5.47
CA ALA A 104 1.08 19.20 -6.02
C ALA A 104 1.78 20.46 -5.48
N LEU A 105 2.71 21.04 -6.26
CA LEU A 105 3.11 22.42 -6.09
C LEU A 105 1.82 23.23 -5.97
N PRO A 106 1.71 24.18 -5.03
CA PRO A 106 0.52 24.99 -4.91
C PRO A 106 0.40 25.81 -6.20
N ALA A 107 -0.35 25.28 -7.17
CA ALA A 107 -0.76 26.03 -8.34
C ALA A 107 -1.62 27.17 -7.79
N ALA A 108 -1.18 28.41 -8.01
CA ALA A 108 -1.80 29.65 -7.52
C ALA A 108 -3.27 29.85 -7.98
N THR A 109 -3.88 28.88 -8.65
CA THR A 109 -5.23 28.94 -9.22
C THR A 109 -6.01 27.62 -9.14
N ALA A 110 -5.52 26.58 -8.44
CA ALA A 110 -6.27 25.32 -8.33
C ALA A 110 -7.40 25.44 -7.29
N LYS A 111 -8.55 25.96 -7.73
CA LYS A 111 -9.83 25.77 -7.06
C LYS A 111 -10.07 24.26 -6.87
N GLU A 112 -10.05 23.82 -5.62
CA GLU A 112 -10.88 22.73 -5.08
C GLU A 112 -10.79 21.31 -5.67
N SER A 113 -9.72 20.92 -6.37
CA SER A 113 -9.58 19.55 -6.91
C SER A 113 -8.45 18.70 -6.33
N ALA A 114 -7.58 19.24 -5.46
CA ALA A 114 -6.43 18.53 -4.91
C ALA A 114 -6.62 18.07 -3.46
N LYS A 115 -7.80 17.58 -3.09
CA LYS A 115 -7.94 16.75 -1.87
C LYS A 115 -7.42 15.33 -2.12
N GLY A 116 -6.28 15.24 -2.82
CA GLY A 116 -5.51 14.00 -2.95
C GLY A 116 -4.91 13.71 -1.59
N ARG A 117 -5.23 12.56 -1.03
CA ARG A 117 -4.74 12.14 0.29
C ARG A 117 -3.26 11.81 0.15
N SER A 118 -2.40 12.83 0.26
CA SER A 118 -0.97 12.61 0.35
C SER A 118 -0.66 11.90 1.66
N PHE A 119 -0.09 10.70 1.58
CA PHE A 119 0.43 9.95 2.72
C PHE A 119 1.92 10.25 2.93
N ASP A 120 2.44 11.33 2.34
CA ASP A 120 3.84 11.71 2.49
C ASP A 120 4.12 12.16 3.93
N CYS A 121 5.27 11.75 4.47
CA CYS A 121 5.60 11.96 5.88
C CYS A 121 7.11 12.05 6.11
N ALA A 122 7.49 12.67 7.23
CA ALA A 122 8.85 12.68 7.77
C ALA A 122 8.85 12.03 9.16
N GLU A 123 9.84 11.18 9.43
CA GLU A 123 10.01 10.53 10.72
C GLU A 123 10.99 11.35 11.58
N LEU A 124 10.58 11.69 12.80
CA LEU A 124 11.43 12.35 13.79
C LEU A 124 11.77 11.35 14.90
N SER A 125 13.06 11.04 15.05
CA SER A 125 13.54 10.18 16.14
C SER A 125 14.00 11.03 17.31
N LEU A 126 13.39 10.83 18.47
CA LEU A 126 13.76 11.47 19.73
C LEU A 126 14.43 10.44 20.64
N SER A 127 15.57 10.77 21.21
CA SER A 127 16.27 9.96 22.20
C SER A 127 16.47 10.77 23.48
N LEU A 128 16.08 10.20 24.63
CA LEU A 128 16.41 10.78 25.93
C LEU A 128 17.87 10.44 26.27
N PRO A 129 18.67 11.39 26.76
CA PRO A 129 19.99 11.08 27.28
C PRO A 129 19.83 10.18 28.52
N VAL A 130 20.52 9.04 28.53
CA VAL A 130 20.67 8.24 29.74
C VAL A 130 21.58 9.05 30.67
N ALA A 131 21.08 9.43 31.84
CA ALA A 131 21.95 10.01 32.87
C ALA A 131 23.04 8.99 33.21
N SER A 132 24.30 9.33 32.97
CA SER A 132 25.42 8.52 33.44
C SER A 132 25.34 8.46 34.96
N ALA A 133 25.34 7.24 35.51
CA ALA A 133 25.24 6.99 36.95
C ALA A 133 26.48 7.43 37.76
N ASP A 134 27.32 8.32 37.22
CA ASP A 134 28.62 8.67 37.79
C ASP A 134 28.65 10.04 38.51
N GLU A 135 27.51 10.72 38.71
CA GLU A 135 27.43 11.99 39.47
C GLU A 135 26.61 11.87 40.77
N VAL A 136 26.81 10.82 41.58
CA VAL A 136 26.18 10.75 42.92
C VAL A 136 27.18 10.61 44.09
N ASP A 137 28.47 10.37 43.86
CA ASP A 137 29.46 10.26 44.96
C ASP A 137 30.59 11.29 44.83
N ALA A 138 30.29 12.56 45.13
CA ALA A 138 31.31 13.56 45.46
C ALA A 138 30.72 14.72 46.30
N GLN A 139 30.25 14.44 47.52
CA GLN A 139 30.15 15.42 48.61
C GLN A 139 30.50 14.79 49.96
#